data_AF-A0A931B7V1-F1
#
_entry.id   AF-A0A931B7V1-F1
#
_cell.length_a   1.000
_cell.length_b   1.000
_cell.length_c   1.000
_cell.angle_alpha   90.00
_cell.angle_beta   90.00
_cell.angle_gamma   90.00
#
_symmetry.space_group_name_H-M   'P 1'
#
loop_
_entity.id
_entity.type
_entity.pdbx_description
1 polymer ?
#
loop_
_entity_poly.entity_id
_entity_poly.type
_entity_poly.pdbx_seq_one_letter_code
_entity_poly.pdbx_strand_id
1 'polypeptide(L)'
;MTQAAELALVFEHTCQLLADSDAGLQTWNIRVAHGDRNVGRLRATRAMYWLADNLYQRMTDEESVLALVARQLMTPDDEFTSKTEDFLENAGNLLVIDHLELESPWDEPLIAAALIADVIDRLTDNYFAVIFLRPGVVPGPAGDLLAEAGVLLAAKPFSDELQITDTAFAAVGEATEKVRHRLSTGARFGSVNPWDDDAEDDDDGGDDDALTPRTTAVLALALRQLADQAWQETAALADEPLRRGAGGLFGSLPPCTLHQNDAWRRQMARAFDDLADDYTAQVTIGPRCTAEEMALHLGIRQAKTLTRNRPKLVDQTVKGLPRHPGDYDWEYCSDALFEDHDVLMLFDEQLDGIEDDENPINQSLGMANLAPKDWFTPFYPDQARDPARGFRH
;
A
#
# COMPACT_ATOMS: atom_id res chain seq x y z
N MET A 1 7.80 10.20 21.90
CA MET A 1 7.44 9.82 20.52
C MET A 1 8.37 8.77 19.90
N THR A 2 9.66 8.71 20.25
CA THR A 2 10.60 7.66 19.80
C THR A 2 10.19 6.21 20.16
N GLN A 3 9.21 6.02 21.05
CA GLN A 3 8.66 4.72 21.46
C GLN A 3 7.53 4.20 20.56
N ALA A 4 6.96 5.01 19.67
CA ALA A 4 5.85 4.59 18.79
C ALA A 4 6.30 3.60 17.71
N ALA A 5 7.55 3.70 17.25
CA ALA A 5 8.16 2.79 16.26
C ALA A 5 8.38 1.35 16.77
N GLU A 6 8.09 1.08 18.05
CA GLU A 6 8.26 -0.23 18.68
C GLU A 6 6.92 -0.92 18.98
N LEU A 7 5.80 -0.35 18.54
CA LEU A 7 4.48 -0.98 18.69
C LEU A 7 4.31 -2.13 17.70
N ALA A 8 3.86 -3.27 18.22
CA ALA A 8 3.52 -4.46 17.45
C ALA A 8 2.03 -4.76 17.56
N LEU A 9 1.41 -5.06 16.42
CA LEU A 9 0.02 -5.53 16.38
C LEU A 9 -0.01 -7.06 16.36
N VAL A 10 -0.76 -7.64 17.29
CA VAL A 10 -1.02 -9.07 17.37
C VAL A 10 -2.50 -9.32 17.09
N PHE A 11 -2.78 -10.01 16.00
CA PHE A 11 -4.12 -10.26 15.50
C PHE A 11 -4.65 -11.58 16.06
N GLU A 12 -5.76 -11.50 16.78
CA GLU A 12 -6.51 -12.66 17.27
C GLU A 12 -7.89 -12.68 16.61
N HIS A 13 -8.14 -13.69 15.78
CA HIS A 13 -9.42 -13.85 15.11
C HIS A 13 -10.43 -14.53 16.05
N THR A 14 -11.66 -14.01 16.13
CA THR A 14 -12.68 -14.58 17.04
C THR A 14 -13.45 -15.75 16.44
N CYS A 15 -13.42 -15.91 15.12
CA CYS A 15 -14.18 -16.93 14.41
C CYS A 15 -13.28 -18.11 13.97
N GLN A 16 -13.85 -19.28 13.70
CA GLN A 16 -13.10 -20.34 13.04
C GLN A 16 -13.13 -20.06 11.53
N LEU A 17 -11.97 -19.81 10.91
CA LEU A 17 -11.81 -19.47 9.48
C LEU A 17 -12.48 -20.45 8.48
N LEU A 18 -13.01 -21.57 8.95
CA LEU A 18 -13.56 -22.67 8.15
C LEU A 18 -15.01 -23.04 8.53
N ALA A 19 -15.68 -22.28 9.40
CA ALA A 19 -17.08 -22.50 9.69
C ALA A 19 -17.95 -21.73 8.69
N ASP A 20 -18.79 -22.42 7.92
CA ASP A 20 -19.74 -21.80 6.97
C ASP A 20 -20.71 -20.80 7.67
N SER A 21 -20.90 -20.97 8.98
CA SER A 21 -21.65 -20.02 9.82
C SER A 21 -21.00 -18.67 9.96
N ASP A 22 -19.71 -18.52 9.64
CA ASP A 22 -18.92 -17.30 9.82
C ASP A 22 -18.47 -16.70 8.47
N ALA A 23 -18.97 -17.26 7.36
CA ALA A 23 -18.72 -16.74 6.02
C ALA A 23 -19.26 -15.30 5.89
N GLY A 24 -18.46 -14.41 5.31
CA GLY A 24 -18.82 -13.02 5.05
C GLY A 24 -18.71 -12.05 6.24
N LEU A 25 -18.58 -12.50 7.49
CA LEU A 25 -18.39 -11.61 8.66
C LEU A 25 -17.24 -12.08 9.54
N GLN A 26 -16.16 -11.31 9.60
CA GLN A 26 -14.94 -11.68 10.33
C GLN A 26 -14.55 -10.59 11.32
N THR A 27 -14.67 -10.87 12.62
CA THR A 27 -14.23 -9.96 13.68
C THR A 27 -12.82 -10.31 14.17
N TRP A 28 -12.01 -9.26 14.32
CA TRP A 28 -10.63 -9.29 14.75
C TRP A 28 -10.48 -8.53 16.05
N ASN A 29 -9.92 -9.19 17.05
CA ASN A 29 -9.41 -8.54 18.26
C ASN A 29 -7.92 -8.37 18.11
N ILE A 30 -7.48 -7.12 18.07
CA ILE A 30 -6.11 -6.77 17.74
C ILE A 30 -5.49 -6.19 18.99
N ARG A 31 -4.49 -6.89 19.53
CA ARG A 31 -3.74 -6.45 20.69
C ARG A 31 -2.60 -5.55 20.25
N VAL A 32 -2.48 -4.39 20.87
CA VAL A 32 -1.39 -3.44 20.64
C VAL A 32 -0.34 -3.67 21.72
N ALA A 33 0.89 -4.01 21.33
CA ALA A 33 1.95 -4.38 22.25
C ALA A 33 3.17 -3.49 22.12
N HIS A 34 3.81 -3.15 23.23
CA HIS A 34 5.14 -2.56 23.28
C HIS A 34 6.09 -3.55 23.98
N GLY A 35 6.96 -4.21 23.20
CA GLY A 35 7.67 -5.39 23.66
C GLY A 35 6.71 -6.49 24.13
N ASP A 36 6.87 -6.98 25.37
CA ASP A 36 6.00 -8.01 25.96
C ASP A 36 4.74 -7.42 26.64
N ARG A 37 4.63 -6.10 26.75
CA ARG A 37 3.52 -5.43 27.44
C ARG A 37 2.36 -5.18 26.48
N ASN A 38 1.15 -5.53 26.90
CA ASN A 38 -0.06 -5.05 26.24
C ASN A 38 -0.31 -3.59 26.61
N VAL A 39 -0.46 -2.72 25.62
CA VAL A 39 -0.66 -1.28 25.77
C VAL A 39 -1.95 -0.79 25.14
N GLY A 40 -2.76 -1.70 24.58
CA GLY A 40 -4.03 -1.32 24.00
C GLY A 40 -4.70 -2.44 23.21
N ARG A 41 -5.88 -2.13 22.70
CA ARG A 41 -6.70 -3.05 21.90
C ARG A 41 -7.46 -2.28 20.84
N LEU A 42 -7.60 -2.91 19.68
CA LEU A 42 -8.46 -2.47 18.60
C LEU A 42 -9.40 -3.61 18.23
N ARG A 43 -10.64 -3.28 17.86
CA ARG A 43 -11.57 -4.24 17.24
C ARG A 43 -11.92 -3.77 15.84
N ALA A 44 -11.79 -4.70 14.89
CA ALA A 44 -12.13 -4.48 13.49
C ALA A 44 -13.01 -5.63 13.00
N THR A 45 -14.06 -5.33 12.23
CA THR A 45 -14.91 -6.34 11.62
C THR A 45 -14.95 -6.16 10.11
N ARG A 46 -14.54 -7.19 9.37
CA ARG A 46 -14.70 -7.25 7.92
C ARG A 46 -16.09 -7.81 7.61
N ALA A 47 -16.84 -7.10 6.79
CA ALA A 47 -18.11 -7.56 6.23
C ALA A 47 -17.93 -7.68 4.71
N MET A 48 -17.93 -8.90 4.19
CA MET A 48 -17.62 -9.22 2.81
C MET A 48 -18.91 -9.59 2.08
N TYR A 49 -19.42 -8.65 1.29
CA TYR A 49 -20.70 -8.70 0.60
C TYR A 49 -20.87 -9.99 -0.22
N TRP A 50 -19.85 -10.35 -1.00
CA TRP A 50 -19.89 -11.50 -1.92
C TRP A 50 -19.75 -12.87 -1.25
N LEU A 51 -19.45 -12.92 0.05
CA LEU A 51 -19.21 -14.16 0.78
C LEU A 51 -20.36 -14.53 1.73
N ALA A 52 -21.38 -13.68 1.84
CA ALA A 52 -22.59 -13.97 2.61
C ALA A 52 -23.84 -13.46 1.90
N ASP A 53 -24.75 -14.36 1.56
CA ASP A 53 -26.06 -14.06 0.97
C ASP A 53 -27.07 -13.47 1.98
N ASN A 54 -26.61 -13.06 3.17
CA ASN A 54 -27.43 -12.54 4.28
C ASN A 54 -26.63 -11.62 5.23
N LEU A 55 -25.75 -10.78 4.67
CA LEU A 55 -24.82 -9.93 5.43
C LEU A 55 -25.52 -8.92 6.35
N TYR A 56 -26.58 -8.26 5.90
CA TYR A 56 -27.42 -7.34 6.66
C TYR A 56 -27.96 -8.03 7.91
N GLN A 57 -28.51 -9.24 7.74
CA GLN A 57 -29.03 -10.01 8.86
C GLN A 57 -27.90 -10.35 9.84
N ARG A 58 -26.76 -10.85 9.36
CA ARG A 58 -25.60 -11.19 10.20
C ARG A 58 -25.05 -9.99 10.98
N MET A 59 -25.01 -8.81 10.37
CA MET A 59 -24.58 -7.57 11.02
C MET A 59 -25.61 -7.04 12.02
N THR A 60 -26.89 -7.37 11.84
CA THR A 60 -28.00 -6.91 12.70
C THR A 60 -28.46 -7.93 13.75
N ASP A 61 -27.94 -9.16 13.71
CA ASP A 61 -28.29 -10.26 14.63
C ASP A 61 -28.02 -9.89 16.11
N GLU A 62 -27.00 -9.09 16.36
CA GLU A 62 -26.74 -8.45 17.65
C GLU A 62 -27.02 -6.96 17.55
N GLU A 63 -27.74 -6.36 18.52
CA GLU A 63 -27.90 -4.90 18.64
C GLU A 63 -26.56 -4.25 19.03
N SER A 64 -25.65 -4.20 18.06
CA SER A 64 -24.27 -3.75 18.17
C SER A 64 -24.01 -2.57 17.24
N VAL A 65 -22.77 -2.07 17.26
CA VAL A 65 -22.32 -1.08 16.27
C VAL A 65 -22.50 -1.58 14.83
N LEU A 66 -22.33 -2.89 14.58
CA LEU A 66 -22.53 -3.46 13.25
C LEU A 66 -23.99 -3.33 12.80
N ALA A 67 -24.95 -3.44 13.71
CA ALA A 67 -26.35 -3.25 13.39
C ALA A 67 -26.65 -1.80 13.01
N LEU A 68 -26.00 -0.84 13.67
CA LEU A 68 -26.08 0.58 13.31
C LEU A 68 -25.53 0.82 11.90
N VAL A 69 -24.34 0.28 11.61
CA VAL A 69 -23.71 0.41 10.29
C VAL A 69 -24.58 -0.21 9.20
N ALA A 70 -25.06 -1.44 9.39
CA ALA A 70 -25.92 -2.12 8.43
C ALA A 70 -27.22 -1.36 8.15
N ARG A 71 -27.89 -0.85 9.19
CA ARG A 71 -29.13 -0.07 9.03
C ARG A 71 -28.95 1.25 8.27
N GLN A 72 -27.74 1.83 8.27
CA GLN A 72 -27.46 3.06 7.55
C GLN A 72 -26.94 2.83 6.13
N LEU A 73 -26.16 1.78 5.92
CA LEU A 73 -25.48 1.53 4.65
C LEU A 73 -26.23 0.58 3.73
N MET A 74 -27.06 -0.31 4.28
CA MET A 74 -27.67 -1.41 3.54
C MET A 74 -29.19 -1.46 3.71
N THR A 75 -29.86 -2.03 2.71
CA THR A 75 -31.25 -2.43 2.77
C THR A 75 -31.37 -3.82 3.42
N PRO A 76 -32.56 -4.20 3.93
CA PRO A 76 -32.80 -5.55 4.44
C PRO A 76 -32.66 -6.67 3.40
N ASP A 77 -32.63 -6.33 2.11
CA ASP A 77 -32.45 -7.25 0.98
C ASP A 77 -30.97 -7.40 0.59
N ASP A 78 -30.06 -7.04 1.49
CA ASP A 78 -28.61 -7.12 1.30
C ASP A 78 -28.05 -6.23 0.19
N GLU A 79 -28.74 -5.15 -0.20
CA GLU A 79 -28.22 -4.17 -1.16
C GLU A 79 -27.68 -2.94 -0.45
N PHE A 80 -26.69 -2.24 -1.02
CA PHE A 80 -26.31 -0.92 -0.51
C PHE A 80 -27.43 0.10 -0.76
N THR A 81 -27.62 1.05 0.16
CA THR A 81 -28.58 2.14 -0.05
C THR A 81 -28.08 3.09 -1.13
N SER A 82 -29.00 3.75 -1.85
CA SER A 82 -28.60 4.73 -2.88
C SER A 82 -27.68 5.83 -2.34
N LYS A 83 -27.92 6.27 -1.08
CA LYS A 83 -27.05 7.23 -0.40
C LYS A 83 -25.62 6.70 -0.24
N THR A 84 -25.46 5.40 0.00
CA THR A 84 -24.17 4.75 0.16
C THR A 84 -23.46 4.61 -1.17
N GLU A 85 -24.18 4.21 -2.22
CA GLU A 85 -23.66 4.16 -3.58
C GLU A 85 -23.29 5.55 -4.13
N ASP A 86 -24.04 6.59 -3.79
CA ASP A 86 -23.70 7.97 -4.15
C ASP A 86 -22.47 8.48 -3.39
N PHE A 87 -22.19 7.93 -2.21
CA PHE A 87 -21.09 8.35 -1.35
C PHE A 87 -19.79 7.58 -1.65
N LEU A 88 -19.90 6.31 -2.04
CA LEU A 88 -18.79 5.40 -2.28
C LEU A 88 -18.69 5.09 -3.75
N GLU A 89 -17.50 5.24 -4.34
CA GLU A 89 -17.32 4.88 -5.75
C GLU A 89 -17.39 3.38 -6.00
N ASN A 90 -16.91 2.57 -5.05
CA ASN A 90 -16.95 1.12 -5.15
C ASN A 90 -17.28 0.47 -3.80
N ALA A 91 -18.55 0.21 -3.58
CA ALA A 91 -19.05 -0.45 -2.38
C ALA A 91 -19.02 -1.98 -2.56
N GLY A 92 -17.85 -2.59 -2.36
CA GLY A 92 -17.69 -4.04 -2.46
C GLY A 92 -17.67 -4.76 -1.11
N ASN A 93 -17.06 -4.14 -0.09
CA ASN A 93 -16.88 -4.72 1.24
C ASN A 93 -16.84 -3.61 2.29
N LEU A 94 -17.05 -3.96 3.56
CA LEU A 94 -17.00 -3.04 4.70
C LEU A 94 -15.91 -3.47 5.68
N LEU A 95 -15.18 -2.48 6.21
CA LEU A 95 -14.29 -2.66 7.36
C LEU A 95 -14.77 -1.71 8.45
N VAL A 96 -15.38 -2.26 9.50
CA VAL A 96 -15.89 -1.46 10.63
C VAL A 96 -14.84 -1.46 11.74
N ILE A 97 -14.29 -0.29 12.04
CA ILE A 97 -13.45 -0.08 13.23
C ILE A 97 -14.33 0.54 14.30
N ASP A 98 -14.70 -0.24 15.32
CA ASP A 98 -15.71 0.16 16.31
C ASP A 98 -15.20 0.23 17.75
N HIS A 99 -13.91 -0.06 17.95
CA HIS A 99 -13.29 0.01 19.26
C HIS A 99 -11.79 0.28 19.15
N LEU A 100 -11.31 1.24 19.95
CA LEU A 100 -9.91 1.53 20.14
C LEU A 100 -9.68 1.96 21.59
N GLU A 101 -8.82 1.23 22.29
CA GLU A 101 -8.30 1.60 23.61
C GLU A 101 -6.79 1.59 23.55
N LEU A 102 -6.16 2.71 23.94
CA LEU A 102 -4.71 2.83 24.06
C LEU A 102 -4.38 3.37 25.45
N GLU A 103 -3.35 2.84 26.08
CA GLU A 103 -2.81 3.38 27.32
C GLU A 103 -1.96 4.62 27.02
N SER A 104 -1.82 5.53 27.99
CA SER A 104 -0.82 6.58 27.91
C SER A 104 0.60 6.01 27.95
N PRO A 105 1.56 6.52 27.13
CA PRO A 105 1.49 7.71 26.27
C PRO A 105 1.12 7.41 24.80
N TRP A 106 0.46 6.29 24.52
CA TRP A 106 0.10 5.86 23.16
C TRP A 106 -1.30 6.31 22.75
N ASP A 107 -2.07 6.91 23.66
CA ASP A 107 -3.43 7.44 23.48
C ASP A 107 -3.49 8.78 22.71
N GLU A 108 -2.62 8.91 21.71
CA GLU A 108 -2.50 10.09 20.85
C GLU A 108 -3.19 9.84 19.50
N PRO A 109 -3.96 10.81 18.95
CA PRO A 109 -4.70 10.64 17.69
C PRO A 109 -3.82 10.19 16.50
N LEU A 110 -2.60 10.70 16.43
CA LEU A 110 -1.67 10.36 15.35
C LEU A 110 -1.15 8.92 15.46
N ILE A 111 -0.91 8.43 16.68
CA ILE A 111 -0.52 7.04 16.93
C ILE A 111 -1.70 6.12 16.60
N ALA A 112 -2.90 6.49 17.06
CA ALA A 112 -4.13 5.78 16.76
C ALA A 112 -4.36 5.64 15.24
N ALA A 113 -4.21 6.74 14.49
CA ALA A 113 -4.36 6.75 13.03
C ALA A 113 -3.36 5.82 12.35
N ALA A 114 -2.08 5.83 12.76
CA ALA A 114 -1.07 4.94 12.19
C ALA A 114 -1.34 3.45 12.48
N LEU A 115 -1.79 3.14 13.70
CA LEU A 115 -2.17 1.76 14.05
C LEU A 115 -3.38 1.30 13.23
N ILE A 116 -4.39 2.15 13.07
CA ILE A 116 -5.56 1.81 12.25
C ILE A 116 -5.17 1.66 10.78
N ALA A 117 -4.26 2.49 10.26
CA ALA A 117 -3.76 2.33 8.89
C ALA A 117 -3.10 0.95 8.68
N ASP A 118 -2.26 0.48 9.60
CA ASP A 118 -1.66 -0.87 9.52
C ASP A 118 -2.74 -1.97 9.63
N VAL A 119 -3.84 -1.73 10.36
CA VAL A 119 -5.00 -2.64 10.37
C VAL A 119 -5.73 -2.66 9.04
N ILE A 120 -5.96 -1.50 8.42
CA ILE A 120 -6.56 -1.39 7.08
C ILE A 120 -5.69 -2.16 6.08
N ASP A 121 -4.38 -1.87 6.01
CA ASP A 121 -3.42 -2.50 5.09
C ASP A 121 -3.38 -4.04 5.20
N ARG A 122 -3.66 -4.58 6.38
CA ARG A 122 -3.64 -6.03 6.66
C ARG A 122 -4.99 -6.71 6.47
N LEU A 123 -6.08 -5.99 6.72
CA LEU A 123 -7.43 -6.54 6.68
C LEU A 123 -8.19 -6.18 5.39
N THR A 124 -7.64 -5.35 4.51
CA THR A 124 -8.22 -5.05 3.20
C THR A 124 -7.32 -5.58 2.10
N ASP A 125 -7.90 -6.28 1.13
CA ASP A 125 -7.24 -6.89 -0.02
C ASP A 125 -7.83 -6.42 -1.36
N ASN A 126 -8.93 -5.64 -1.31
CA ASN A 126 -9.71 -5.13 -2.43
C ASN A 126 -10.34 -3.78 -2.02
N TYR A 127 -11.39 -3.36 -2.73
CA TYR A 127 -12.20 -2.20 -2.38
C TYR A 127 -13.00 -2.42 -1.09
N PHE A 128 -12.72 -1.59 -0.09
CA PHE A 128 -13.40 -1.55 1.20
C PHE A 128 -13.84 -0.12 1.48
N ALA A 129 -15.06 0.04 1.96
CA ALA A 129 -15.41 1.21 2.75
C ALA A 129 -14.97 0.97 4.19
N VAL A 130 -14.16 1.87 4.72
CA VAL A 130 -13.68 1.84 6.10
C VAL A 130 -14.55 2.78 6.92
N ILE A 131 -15.23 2.21 7.92
CA ILE A 131 -16.24 2.88 8.73
C ILE A 131 -15.68 3.15 10.11
N PHE A 132 -15.79 4.41 10.53
CA PHE A 132 -15.50 4.87 11.87
C PHE A 132 -16.73 5.50 12.50
N LEU A 133 -16.76 5.51 13.83
CA LEU A 133 -17.80 6.16 14.60
C LEU A 133 -17.46 7.62 14.83
N ARG A 134 -18.48 8.48 14.78
CA ARG A 134 -18.35 9.91 15.12
C ARG A 134 -18.33 10.12 16.64
N PRO A 135 -17.82 11.28 17.10
CA PRO A 135 -17.77 11.58 18.53
C PRO A 135 -19.15 11.47 19.19
N GLY A 136 -19.20 10.86 20.37
CA GLY A 136 -20.43 10.69 21.15
C GLY A 136 -21.24 9.43 20.85
N VAL A 137 -20.93 8.66 19.80
CA VAL A 137 -21.56 7.35 19.55
C VAL A 137 -21.05 6.30 20.54
N VAL A 138 -19.73 6.24 20.74
CA VAL A 138 -19.11 5.50 21.85
C VAL A 138 -18.72 6.52 22.91
N PRO A 139 -19.31 6.48 24.12
CA PRO A 139 -18.98 7.44 25.16
C PRO A 139 -17.54 7.29 25.66
N GLY A 140 -16.86 8.41 25.82
CA GLY A 140 -15.57 8.51 26.50
C GLY A 140 -14.35 8.64 25.55
N PRO A 141 -13.14 8.75 26.12
CA PRO A 141 -11.93 9.12 25.38
C PRO A 141 -11.58 8.18 24.23
N ALA A 142 -11.93 6.90 24.36
CA ALA A 142 -11.75 5.88 23.33
C ALA A 142 -12.55 6.18 22.05
N GLY A 143 -13.78 6.67 22.20
CA GLY A 143 -14.63 7.04 21.07
C GLY A 143 -14.14 8.30 20.37
N ASP A 144 -13.70 9.30 21.14
CA ASP A 144 -13.14 10.54 20.61
C ASP A 144 -11.83 10.26 19.85
N LEU A 145 -10.94 9.44 20.41
CA LEU A 145 -9.68 9.04 19.78
C LEU A 145 -9.90 8.31 18.45
N LEU A 146 -10.87 7.38 18.42
CA LEU A 146 -11.23 6.66 17.20
C LEU A 146 -11.79 7.61 16.12
N ALA A 147 -12.62 8.57 16.52
CA ALA A 147 -13.20 9.54 15.62
C ALA A 147 -12.11 10.47 15.02
N GLU A 148 -11.21 10.99 15.86
CA GLU A 148 -10.10 11.83 15.42
C GLU A 148 -9.13 11.07 14.49
N ALA A 149 -8.84 9.80 14.80
CA ALA A 149 -8.02 8.95 13.93
C ALA A 149 -8.67 8.75 12.56
N GLY A 150 -10.00 8.59 12.49
CA GLY A 150 -10.73 8.53 11.22
C GLY A 150 -10.57 9.80 10.39
N VAL A 151 -10.64 10.98 11.01
CA VAL A 151 -10.43 12.27 10.32
C VAL A 151 -9.01 12.37 9.76
N LEU A 152 -8.01 11.94 10.54
CA LEU A 152 -6.62 11.89 10.08
C LEU A 152 -6.40 10.93 8.90
N LEU A 153 -7.25 9.91 8.75
CA LEU A 153 -7.28 8.97 7.63
C LEU A 153 -8.27 9.38 6.52
N ALA A 154 -8.58 10.67 6.44
CA ALA A 154 -9.46 11.27 5.44
C ALA A 154 -10.92 10.74 5.43
N ALA A 155 -11.40 10.19 6.55
CA ALA A 155 -12.81 9.82 6.67
C ALA A 155 -13.72 11.05 6.62
N LYS A 156 -14.70 11.00 5.73
CA LYS A 156 -15.69 12.06 5.53
C LYS A 156 -16.96 11.74 6.32
N PRO A 157 -17.64 12.75 6.90
CA PRO A 157 -18.92 12.52 7.57
C PRO A 157 -19.95 11.94 6.60
N PHE A 158 -20.51 10.78 6.95
CA PHE A 158 -21.61 10.15 6.20
C PHE A 158 -22.96 10.44 6.87
N SER A 159 -22.99 10.43 8.20
CA SER A 159 -24.16 10.75 9.02
C SER A 159 -23.75 11.44 10.32
N ASP A 160 -24.69 11.65 11.24
CA ASP A 160 -24.38 12.14 12.59
C ASP A 160 -23.60 11.11 13.42
N GLU A 161 -23.63 9.83 13.01
CA GLU A 161 -23.04 8.73 13.77
C GLU A 161 -21.83 8.10 13.05
N LEU A 162 -21.76 8.19 11.72
CA LEU A 162 -20.73 7.51 10.92
C LEU A 162 -19.89 8.50 10.11
N GLN A 163 -18.61 8.19 10.00
CA GLN A 163 -17.71 8.75 8.99
C GLN A 163 -17.05 7.61 8.23
N ILE A 164 -16.83 7.82 6.93
CA ILE A 164 -16.44 6.77 6.01
C ILE A 164 -15.33 7.30 5.10
N THR A 165 -14.37 6.43 4.84
CA THR A 165 -13.40 6.59 3.76
C THR A 165 -13.40 5.31 2.92
N ASP A 166 -12.87 5.35 1.71
CA ASP A 166 -12.73 4.17 0.87
C ASP A 166 -11.26 3.86 0.58
N THR A 167 -10.97 2.57 0.36
CA THR A 167 -9.64 2.13 -0.10
C THR A 167 -9.52 2.15 -1.63
N ALA A 168 -10.55 2.64 -2.34
CA ALA A 168 -10.55 2.71 -3.79
C ALA A 168 -9.68 3.86 -4.30
N PHE A 169 -9.59 4.93 -3.51
CA PHE A 169 -8.71 6.06 -3.81
C PHE A 169 -7.39 6.06 -3.05
N ALA A 170 -6.45 6.79 -3.64
CA ALA A 170 -5.24 7.25 -2.96
C ALA A 170 -5.53 8.05 -1.69
N ALA A 171 -6.75 8.58 -1.46
CA ALA A 171 -7.05 9.43 -0.30
C ALA A 171 -6.70 8.79 1.07
N VAL A 172 -7.01 7.50 1.29
CA VAL A 172 -6.57 6.79 2.52
C VAL A 172 -5.07 6.53 2.51
N GLY A 173 -4.51 6.23 1.34
CA GLY A 173 -3.06 6.06 1.14
C GLY A 173 -2.29 7.35 1.46
N GLU A 174 -2.61 8.46 0.80
CA GLU A 174 -2.07 9.80 1.03
C GLU A 174 -2.27 10.27 2.48
N ALA A 175 -3.44 10.03 3.07
CA ALA A 175 -3.69 10.36 4.47
C ALA A 175 -2.82 9.52 5.41
N THR A 176 -2.65 8.23 5.09
CA THR A 176 -1.74 7.33 5.80
C THR A 176 -0.30 7.79 5.68
N GLU A 177 0.13 8.21 4.49
CA GLU A 177 1.46 8.77 4.22
C GLU A 177 1.68 10.04 5.05
N LYS A 178 0.72 10.98 5.05
CA LYS A 178 0.77 12.18 5.89
C LYS A 178 0.87 11.86 7.38
N VAL A 179 0.11 10.88 7.86
CA VAL A 179 0.17 10.43 9.26
C VAL A 179 1.54 9.83 9.60
N ARG A 180 2.06 8.95 8.73
CA ARG A 180 3.38 8.31 8.91
C ARG A 180 4.50 9.35 8.87
N HIS A 181 4.47 10.26 7.90
CA HIS A 181 5.42 11.36 7.79
C HIS A 181 5.41 12.25 9.03
N ARG A 182 4.23 12.65 9.53
CA ARG A 182 4.12 13.45 10.77
C ARG A 182 4.68 12.71 11.98
N LEU A 183 4.51 11.39 12.08
CA LEU A 183 5.10 10.58 13.15
C LEU A 183 6.63 10.51 13.05
N SER A 184 7.18 10.32 11.84
CA SER A 184 8.62 10.28 11.63
C SER A 184 9.26 11.63 11.95
N THR A 185 8.67 12.72 11.47
CA THR A 185 9.16 14.08 11.70
C THR A 185 9.06 14.46 13.18
N GLY A 186 7.95 14.11 13.85
CA GLY A 186 7.78 14.29 15.29
C GLY A 186 8.77 13.49 16.14
N ALA A 187 9.10 12.26 15.72
CA ALA A 187 10.13 11.45 16.38
C ALA A 187 11.55 12.01 16.19
N ARG A 188 11.82 12.68 15.06
CA ARG A 188 13.12 13.30 14.73
C ARG A 188 13.32 14.67 15.41
N PHE A 189 12.30 15.53 15.43
CA PHE A 189 12.44 16.94 15.84
C PHE A 189 11.71 17.33 17.14
N GLY A 190 10.94 16.42 17.76
CA GLY A 190 10.39 16.62 19.11
C GLY A 190 9.18 17.55 19.22
N SER A 191 8.55 17.92 18.09
CA SER A 191 7.30 18.70 18.05
C SER A 191 6.38 18.15 16.96
N VAL A 192 5.12 17.86 17.30
CA VAL A 192 4.04 17.60 16.36
C VAL A 192 2.98 18.65 16.66
N ASN A 193 2.94 19.72 15.88
CA ASN A 193 1.82 20.65 15.94
C ASN A 193 0.71 20.08 15.04
N PRO A 194 -0.49 19.73 15.56
CA PRO A 194 -1.51 19.04 14.76
C PRO A 194 -2.19 19.90 13.68
N TRP A 195 -1.79 21.18 13.54
CA TRP A 195 -2.48 22.19 12.73
C TRP A 195 -1.56 23.10 11.90
N ASP A 196 -0.28 22.74 11.73
CA ASP A 196 0.56 23.41 10.71
C ASP A 196 0.36 22.70 9.37
N ASP A 197 -0.65 23.17 8.62
CA ASP A 197 -0.78 22.89 7.18
C ASP A 197 0.20 23.74 6.34
N ASP A 198 1.03 24.57 7.00
CA ASP A 198 1.99 25.51 6.41
C ASP A 198 3.45 25.21 6.82
N ALA A 199 3.79 23.94 7.10
CA ALA A 199 5.21 23.56 7.09
C ALA A 199 5.68 23.61 5.63
N GLU A 200 6.05 24.82 5.17
CA GLU A 200 6.87 24.98 3.97
C GLU A 200 7.99 23.94 4.04
N ASP A 201 8.17 23.23 2.93
CA ASP A 201 9.26 22.30 2.67
C ASP A 201 10.59 23.01 2.98
N ASP A 202 11.02 22.96 4.23
CA ASP A 202 12.40 23.24 4.62
C ASP A 202 13.22 22.02 4.18
N ASP A 203 13.43 21.96 2.87
CA ASP A 203 14.49 21.24 2.18
C ASP A 203 15.84 21.76 2.69
N ASP A 204 16.25 21.28 3.87
CA ASP A 204 17.65 21.33 4.30
C ASP A 204 18.33 20.05 3.80
N GLY A 205 18.63 20.06 2.51
CA GLY A 205 19.41 19.03 1.83
C GLY A 205 20.73 18.75 2.57
N GLY A 206 20.79 17.59 3.22
CA GLY A 206 22.00 17.09 3.87
C GLY A 206 21.83 15.66 4.39
N ASP A 207 22.30 14.68 3.60
CA ASP A 207 22.39 13.23 3.92
C ASP A 207 21.06 12.43 4.04
N ASP A 208 19.89 13.05 3.95
CA ASP A 208 18.57 12.43 4.25
C ASP A 208 17.83 11.80 3.04
N ASP A 209 18.36 11.89 1.80
CA ASP A 209 17.73 11.36 0.57
C ASP A 209 18.09 9.90 0.21
N ALA A 210 18.96 9.27 1.00
CA ALA A 210 19.45 7.93 0.71
C ALA A 210 18.65 6.87 1.46
N LEU A 211 18.19 5.84 0.74
CA LEU A 211 17.61 4.64 1.35
C LEU A 211 18.53 4.07 2.44
N THR A 212 17.94 3.61 3.55
CA THR A 212 18.73 2.98 4.63
C THR A 212 19.41 1.71 4.12
N PRO A 213 20.58 1.32 4.65
CA PRO A 213 21.28 0.11 4.21
C PRO A 213 20.44 -1.16 4.25
N ARG A 214 19.49 -1.24 5.21
CA ARG A 214 18.59 -2.39 5.36
C ARG A 214 17.48 -2.37 4.32
N THR A 215 16.89 -1.21 4.06
CA THR A 215 15.91 -1.01 2.99
C THR A 215 16.53 -1.38 1.64
N THR A 216 17.72 -0.84 1.34
CA THR A 216 18.49 -1.15 0.13
C THR A 216 18.76 -2.65 -0.03
N ALA A 217 19.17 -3.33 1.04
CA ALA A 217 19.44 -4.76 0.98
C ALA A 217 18.19 -5.62 0.70
N VAL A 218 17.04 -5.25 1.27
CA VAL A 218 15.77 -5.96 1.03
C VAL A 218 15.22 -5.66 -0.36
N LEU A 219 15.37 -4.43 -0.86
CA LEU A 219 15.01 -4.06 -2.23
C LEU A 219 15.86 -4.82 -3.25
N ALA A 220 17.18 -4.90 -3.04
CA ALA A 220 18.08 -5.69 -3.88
C ALA A 220 17.68 -7.17 -3.92
N LEU A 221 17.28 -7.76 -2.78
CA LEU A 221 16.76 -9.12 -2.71
C LEU A 221 15.45 -9.28 -3.50
N ALA A 222 14.52 -8.33 -3.36
CA ALA A 222 13.24 -8.36 -4.06
C ALA A 222 13.43 -8.32 -5.58
N LEU A 223 14.26 -7.39 -6.07
CA LEU A 223 14.63 -7.28 -7.49
C LEU A 223 15.32 -8.55 -7.99
N ARG A 224 16.19 -9.18 -7.18
CA ARG A 224 16.83 -10.46 -7.53
C ARG A 224 15.81 -11.58 -7.74
N GLN A 225 14.80 -11.67 -6.87
CA GLN A 225 13.73 -12.67 -7.00
C GLN A 225 12.86 -12.43 -8.24
N LEU A 226 12.58 -11.15 -8.56
CA LEU A 226 11.85 -10.78 -9.77
C LEU A 226 12.67 -11.08 -11.02
N ALA A 227 13.98 -10.82 -11.02
CA ALA A 227 14.88 -11.21 -12.11
C ALA A 227 14.85 -12.74 -12.32
N ASP A 228 14.97 -13.53 -11.25
CA ASP A 228 14.91 -14.99 -11.31
C ASP A 228 13.58 -15.47 -11.91
N GLN A 229 12.46 -14.88 -11.48
CA GLN A 229 11.14 -15.18 -12.01
C GLN A 229 11.02 -14.78 -13.50
N ALA A 230 11.48 -13.58 -13.87
CA ALA A 230 11.45 -13.08 -15.23
C ALA A 230 12.24 -13.98 -16.19
N TRP A 231 13.44 -14.43 -15.78
CA TRP A 231 14.26 -15.33 -16.57
C TRP A 231 13.60 -16.71 -16.75
N GLN A 232 12.98 -17.25 -15.69
CA GLN A 232 12.23 -18.51 -15.77
C GLN A 232 11.02 -18.40 -16.70
N GLU A 233 10.22 -17.33 -16.58
CA GLU A 233 9.06 -17.10 -17.43
C GLU A 233 9.46 -16.83 -18.89
N THR A 234 10.55 -16.09 -19.12
CA THR A 234 11.09 -15.85 -20.47
C THR A 234 11.47 -17.17 -21.15
N ALA A 235 12.17 -18.06 -20.44
CA ALA A 235 12.54 -19.37 -20.97
C ALA A 235 11.31 -20.27 -21.26
N ALA A 236 10.22 -20.09 -20.52
CA ALA A 236 8.99 -20.85 -20.70
C ALA A 236 8.11 -20.31 -21.84
N LEU A 237 8.00 -18.98 -21.96
CA LEU A 237 7.12 -18.30 -22.93
C LEU A 237 7.77 -18.11 -24.30
N ALA A 238 9.09 -17.91 -24.37
CA ALA A 238 9.80 -17.51 -25.58
C ALA A 238 9.11 -16.32 -26.29
N ASP A 239 8.67 -16.47 -27.54
CA ASP A 239 7.94 -15.46 -28.32
C ASP A 239 6.40 -15.55 -28.19
N GLU A 240 5.87 -16.45 -27.36
CA GLU A 240 4.41 -16.65 -27.24
C GLU A 240 3.74 -15.43 -26.60
N PRO A 241 2.72 -14.81 -27.23
CA PRO A 241 2.00 -13.69 -26.64
C PRO A 241 1.12 -14.14 -25.46
N LEU A 242 0.98 -13.27 -24.46
CA LEU A 242 0.12 -13.51 -23.31
C LEU A 242 -1.30 -13.03 -23.56
N ARG A 243 -2.27 -13.69 -22.93
CA ARG A 243 -3.66 -13.23 -22.89
C ARG A 243 -3.84 -12.23 -21.75
N ARG A 244 -4.81 -11.32 -21.88
CA ARG A 244 -5.23 -10.46 -20.76
C ARG A 244 -5.65 -11.34 -19.57
N GLY A 245 -5.18 -11.00 -18.37
CA GLY A 245 -5.41 -11.79 -17.16
C GLY A 245 -4.54 -13.05 -17.03
N ALA A 246 -3.49 -13.20 -17.87
CA ALA A 246 -2.48 -14.22 -17.64
C ALA A 246 -1.82 -14.01 -16.26
N GLY A 247 -1.52 -15.11 -15.56
CA GLY A 247 -0.75 -15.06 -14.33
C GLY A 247 0.75 -14.89 -14.58
N GLY A 248 1.52 -14.76 -13.50
CA GLY A 248 2.97 -14.58 -13.57
C GLY A 248 3.39 -13.12 -13.63
N LEU A 249 4.70 -12.89 -13.67
CA LEU A 249 5.31 -11.57 -13.69
C LEU A 249 4.92 -10.81 -14.96
N PHE A 250 5.10 -11.41 -16.13
CA PHE A 250 4.78 -10.74 -17.40
C PHE A 250 3.28 -10.58 -17.62
N GLY A 251 2.45 -11.44 -17.01
CA GLY A 251 1.00 -11.27 -16.99
C GLY A 251 0.51 -10.14 -16.08
N SER A 252 1.36 -9.71 -15.12
CA SER A 252 1.08 -8.60 -14.21
C SER A 252 1.58 -7.23 -14.70
N LEU A 253 2.20 -7.18 -15.88
CA LEU A 253 2.60 -5.93 -16.54
C LEU A 253 1.42 -5.30 -17.31
N PRO A 254 1.54 -4.01 -17.69
CA PRO A 254 0.47 -3.33 -18.42
C PRO A 254 0.05 -4.03 -19.72
N PRO A 255 -1.22 -3.89 -20.16
CA PRO A 255 -1.74 -4.58 -21.34
C PRO A 255 -0.92 -4.39 -22.64
N CYS A 256 -0.31 -3.22 -22.83
CA CYS A 256 0.53 -2.91 -23.99
C CYS A 256 1.76 -3.84 -24.12
N THR A 257 2.17 -4.50 -23.02
CA THR A 257 3.34 -5.40 -22.97
C THR A 257 3.01 -6.87 -23.31
N LEU A 258 1.73 -7.27 -23.33
CA LEU A 258 1.34 -8.69 -23.40
C LEU A 258 1.78 -9.40 -24.70
N HIS A 259 1.97 -8.63 -25.78
CA HIS A 259 2.37 -9.15 -27.09
C HIS A 259 3.88 -9.02 -27.37
N GLN A 260 4.68 -8.59 -26.39
CA GLN A 260 6.13 -8.43 -26.57
C GLN A 260 6.84 -9.80 -26.66
N ASN A 261 7.95 -9.83 -27.39
CA ASN A 261 8.68 -11.04 -27.75
C ASN A 261 9.76 -11.45 -26.72
N ASP A 262 10.47 -12.56 -26.99
CA ASP A 262 11.56 -13.05 -26.13
C ASP A 262 12.62 -11.98 -25.88
N ALA A 263 13.04 -11.25 -26.92
CA ALA A 263 14.08 -10.24 -26.82
C ALA A 263 13.69 -9.08 -25.87
N TRP A 264 12.43 -8.63 -25.93
CA TRP A 264 11.91 -7.62 -25.00
C TRP A 264 11.85 -8.16 -23.57
N ARG A 265 11.35 -9.38 -23.38
CA ARG A 265 11.26 -10.03 -22.05
C ARG A 265 12.62 -10.22 -21.40
N ARG A 266 13.64 -10.59 -22.18
CA ARG A 266 15.04 -10.65 -21.71
C ARG A 266 15.57 -9.30 -21.27
N GLN A 267 15.23 -8.22 -21.98
CA GLN A 267 15.61 -6.87 -21.58
C GLN A 267 14.91 -6.44 -20.29
N MET A 268 13.62 -6.78 -20.12
CA MET A 268 12.91 -6.54 -18.86
C MET A 268 13.50 -7.35 -17.70
N ALA A 269 13.78 -8.64 -17.91
CA ALA A 269 14.47 -9.49 -16.94
C ALA A 269 15.84 -8.90 -16.54
N ARG A 270 16.55 -8.32 -17.51
CA ARG A 270 17.83 -7.66 -17.32
C ARG A 270 17.72 -6.34 -16.55
N ALA A 271 16.63 -5.58 -16.70
CA ALA A 271 16.41 -4.36 -15.92
C ALA A 271 16.35 -4.67 -14.40
N PHE A 272 15.69 -5.76 -14.01
CA PHE A 272 15.70 -6.23 -12.61
C PHE A 272 17.12 -6.58 -12.12
N ASP A 273 17.93 -7.24 -12.96
CA ASP A 273 19.32 -7.55 -12.63
C ASP A 273 20.15 -6.29 -12.41
N ASP A 274 20.06 -5.36 -13.36
CA ASP A 274 20.85 -4.13 -13.34
C ASP A 274 20.53 -3.29 -12.09
N LEU A 275 19.25 -3.15 -11.73
CA LEU A 275 18.86 -2.47 -10.50
C LEU A 275 19.31 -3.24 -9.26
N ALA A 276 19.12 -4.56 -9.23
CA ALA A 276 19.53 -5.37 -8.09
C ALA A 276 21.05 -5.26 -7.84
N ASP A 277 21.85 -5.20 -8.89
CA ASP A 277 23.31 -5.02 -8.81
C ASP A 277 23.69 -3.63 -8.31
N ASP A 278 23.05 -2.58 -8.81
CA ASP A 278 23.25 -1.20 -8.33
C ASP A 278 22.96 -1.08 -6.82
N TYR A 279 21.81 -1.58 -6.36
CA TYR A 279 21.46 -1.55 -4.94
C TYR A 279 22.35 -2.45 -4.09
N THR A 280 22.84 -3.57 -4.63
CA THR A 280 23.82 -4.42 -3.92
C THR A 280 25.17 -3.69 -3.76
N ALA A 281 25.56 -2.92 -4.76
CA ALA A 281 26.74 -2.06 -4.71
C ALA A 281 26.56 -0.80 -3.85
N GLN A 282 25.36 -0.62 -3.24
CA GLN A 282 24.97 0.58 -2.48
C GLN A 282 25.09 1.87 -3.29
N VAL A 283 24.87 1.75 -4.59
CA VAL A 283 24.82 2.86 -5.52
C VAL A 283 23.34 3.21 -5.66
N THR A 284 22.85 4.15 -4.85
CA THR A 284 21.48 4.65 -4.96
C THR A 284 21.38 5.52 -6.21
N ILE A 285 20.75 4.98 -7.25
CA ILE A 285 20.49 5.69 -8.50
C ILE A 285 19.02 5.42 -8.86
N GLY A 286 18.29 6.46 -9.26
CA GLY A 286 16.93 6.33 -9.77
C GLY A 286 16.87 5.51 -11.06
N PRO A 287 15.67 5.14 -11.52
CA PRO A 287 15.50 4.40 -12.77
C PRO A 287 16.01 5.24 -13.95
N ARG A 288 16.74 4.60 -14.86
CA ARG A 288 17.35 5.30 -16.02
C ARG A 288 16.49 5.26 -17.28
N CYS A 289 15.43 4.46 -17.25
CA CYS A 289 14.45 4.28 -18.32
C CYS A 289 13.14 3.70 -17.76
N THR A 290 12.07 3.73 -18.56
CA THR A 290 10.71 3.28 -18.18
C THR A 290 10.69 1.81 -17.73
N ALA A 291 11.52 0.95 -18.32
CA ALA A 291 11.66 -0.44 -17.89
C ALA A 291 12.22 -0.56 -16.47
N GLU A 292 13.25 0.24 -16.14
CA GLU A 292 13.82 0.28 -14.79
C GLU A 292 12.82 0.86 -13.79
N GLU A 293 12.04 1.87 -14.19
CA GLU A 293 10.99 2.47 -13.37
C GLU A 293 9.90 1.45 -13.01
N MET A 294 9.35 0.77 -14.02
CA MET A 294 8.39 -0.33 -13.84
C MET A 294 8.99 -1.46 -12.99
N ALA A 295 10.25 -1.85 -13.26
CA ALA A 295 10.94 -2.88 -12.48
C ALA A 295 11.08 -2.49 -11.00
N LEU A 296 11.33 -1.20 -10.73
CA LEU A 296 11.51 -0.68 -9.38
C LEU A 296 10.17 -0.61 -8.63
N HIS A 297 9.06 -0.22 -9.26
CA HIS A 297 7.73 -0.31 -8.66
C HIS A 297 7.39 -1.75 -8.25
N LEU A 298 7.65 -2.70 -9.14
CA LEU A 298 7.46 -4.12 -8.85
C LEU A 298 8.39 -4.59 -7.72
N GLY A 299 9.64 -4.11 -7.72
CA GLY A 299 10.64 -4.36 -6.68
C GLY A 299 10.18 -3.90 -5.30
N ILE A 300 9.70 -2.66 -5.18
CA ILE A 300 9.16 -2.10 -3.93
C ILE A 300 7.96 -2.92 -3.46
N ARG A 301 7.01 -3.25 -4.35
CA ARG A 301 5.84 -4.08 -4.01
C ARG A 301 6.24 -5.47 -3.51
N GLN A 302 7.25 -6.09 -4.13
CA GLN A 302 7.78 -7.37 -3.70
C GLN A 302 8.54 -7.25 -2.37
N ALA A 303 9.29 -6.16 -2.15
CA ALA A 303 9.99 -5.89 -0.90
C ALA A 303 9.02 -5.69 0.28
N LYS A 304 7.93 -4.91 0.10
CA LYS A 304 6.80 -4.80 1.04
C LYS A 304 6.27 -6.19 1.40
N THR A 305 6.05 -7.03 0.39
CA THR A 305 5.57 -8.41 0.58
C THR A 305 6.56 -9.28 1.36
N LEU A 306 7.86 -9.16 1.10
CA LEU A 306 8.91 -9.91 1.81
C LEU A 306 8.99 -9.50 3.29
N THR A 307 8.96 -8.20 3.59
CA THR A 307 8.98 -7.69 4.97
C THR A 307 7.77 -8.16 5.75
N ARG A 308 6.58 -8.15 5.14
CA ARG A 308 5.33 -8.61 5.77
C ARG A 308 5.29 -10.14 5.95
N ASN A 309 5.59 -10.90 4.91
CA ASN A 309 5.27 -12.32 4.85
C ASN A 309 6.47 -13.25 5.09
N ARG A 310 7.70 -12.76 5.00
CA ARG A 310 8.93 -13.55 5.18
C ARG A 310 9.94 -12.88 6.12
N PRO A 311 9.54 -12.51 7.36
CA PRO A 311 10.39 -11.75 8.29
C PRO A 311 11.72 -12.45 8.60
N LYS A 312 11.76 -13.78 8.68
CA LYS A 312 13.02 -14.54 8.89
C LYS A 312 14.02 -14.38 7.75
N LEU A 313 13.54 -14.30 6.51
CA LEU A 313 14.39 -14.08 5.34
C LEU A 313 14.93 -12.65 5.36
N VAL A 314 14.09 -11.68 5.69
CA VAL A 314 14.50 -10.28 5.86
C VAL A 314 15.55 -10.14 6.96
N ASP A 315 15.33 -10.73 8.14
CA ASP A 315 16.29 -10.74 9.25
C ASP A 315 17.66 -11.32 8.85
N GLN A 316 17.67 -12.37 8.04
CA GLN A 316 18.90 -12.96 7.50
C GLN A 316 19.59 -12.03 6.51
N THR A 317 18.81 -11.38 5.65
CA THR A 317 19.31 -10.48 4.59
C THR A 317 19.97 -9.25 5.19
N VAL A 318 19.39 -8.68 6.24
CA VAL A 318 19.88 -7.45 6.88
C VAL A 318 20.86 -7.71 8.03
N LYS A 319 21.26 -8.96 8.23
CA LYS A 319 22.11 -9.36 9.35
C LYS A 319 23.46 -8.64 9.28
N GLY A 320 23.76 -7.88 10.33
CA GLY A 320 25.02 -7.13 10.43
C GLY A 320 24.96 -5.70 9.87
N LEU A 321 23.84 -5.30 9.26
CA LEU A 321 23.62 -3.91 8.82
C LEU A 321 23.11 -3.04 9.99
N PRO A 322 23.47 -1.75 10.05
CA PRO A 322 22.98 -0.83 11.07
C PRO A 322 21.46 -0.70 11.00
N ARG A 323 20.81 -0.51 12.17
CA ARG A 323 19.37 -0.20 12.25
C ARG A 323 19.17 1.29 12.06
N HIS A 324 18.12 1.68 11.36
CA HIS A 324 17.71 3.07 11.20
C HIS A 324 16.19 3.21 11.44
N PRO A 325 15.70 4.32 12.01
CA PRO A 325 14.26 4.53 12.19
C PRO A 325 13.44 4.49 10.89
N GLY A 326 14.04 4.84 9.76
CA GLY A 326 13.43 4.75 8.42
C GLY A 326 13.62 3.41 7.72
N ASP A 327 14.04 2.35 8.42
CA ASP A 327 14.14 1.03 7.82
C ASP A 327 12.76 0.58 7.32
N TYR A 328 12.70 0.18 6.05
CA TYR A 328 11.51 -0.34 5.37
C TYR A 328 10.36 0.66 5.24
N ASP A 329 10.67 1.96 5.25
CA ASP A 329 9.74 3.00 4.80
C ASP A 329 9.60 2.93 3.27
N TRP A 330 8.79 1.97 2.85
CA TRP A 330 8.59 1.65 1.43
C TRP A 330 7.73 2.68 0.71
N GLU A 331 7.01 3.51 1.47
CA GLU A 331 6.29 4.67 0.95
C GLU A 331 7.28 5.78 0.61
N TYR A 332 8.18 6.14 1.52
CA TYR A 332 9.28 7.07 1.23
C TYR A 332 10.17 6.61 0.06
N CYS A 333 10.37 5.30 -0.12
CA CYS A 333 11.09 4.78 -1.28
C CYS A 333 10.46 5.20 -2.61
N SER A 334 9.14 5.41 -2.66
CA SER A 334 8.46 5.89 -3.86
C SER A 334 8.89 7.33 -4.16
N ASP A 335 8.78 8.21 -3.16
CA ASP A 335 9.09 9.63 -3.36
C ASP A 335 10.59 9.87 -3.62
N ALA A 336 11.45 9.10 -2.96
CA ALA A 336 12.91 9.28 -3.07
C ALA A 336 13.54 8.70 -4.34
N LEU A 337 12.87 7.74 -5.01
CA LEU A 337 13.47 7.01 -6.14
C LEU A 337 12.90 7.38 -7.51
N PHE A 338 11.75 8.05 -7.56
CA PHE A 338 11.04 8.36 -8.80
C PHE A 338 10.93 9.88 -8.99
N GLU A 339 11.14 10.35 -10.22
CA GLU A 339 10.84 11.75 -10.57
C GLU A 339 9.33 11.95 -10.81
N ASP A 340 8.67 10.94 -11.37
CA ASP A 340 7.23 10.85 -11.58
C ASP A 340 6.76 9.39 -11.53
N HIS A 341 5.45 9.17 -11.69
CA HIS A 341 4.81 7.85 -11.64
C HIS A 341 4.02 7.54 -12.91
N ASP A 342 4.37 8.19 -14.03
CA ASP A 342 3.55 8.16 -15.25
C ASP A 342 3.44 6.75 -15.84
N VAL A 343 4.45 5.89 -15.63
CA VAL A 343 4.40 4.49 -16.09
C VAL A 343 3.23 3.70 -15.48
N LEU A 344 2.73 4.11 -14.30
CA LEU A 344 1.59 3.45 -13.66
C LEU A 344 0.26 3.75 -14.36
N MET A 345 0.17 4.82 -15.14
CA MET A 345 -1.02 5.14 -15.93
C MET A 345 -1.32 4.08 -17.00
N LEU A 346 -0.32 3.28 -17.40
CA LEU A 346 -0.50 2.17 -18.34
C LEU A 346 -1.41 1.05 -17.80
N PHE A 347 -1.70 1.03 -16.50
CA PHE A 347 -2.64 0.09 -15.90
C PHE A 347 -4.10 0.58 -15.90
N ASP A 348 -4.34 1.87 -16.14
CA ASP A 348 -5.69 2.43 -16.15
C ASP A 348 -6.41 2.10 -17.47
N GLU A 349 -7.49 1.34 -17.39
CA GLU A 349 -8.30 0.97 -18.56
C GLU A 349 -8.94 2.19 -19.24
N GLN A 350 -9.14 3.30 -18.52
CA GLN A 350 -9.68 4.55 -19.08
C GLN A 350 -8.63 5.31 -19.91
N LEU A 351 -7.35 4.99 -19.73
CA LEU A 351 -6.22 5.58 -20.42
C LEU A 351 -5.60 4.61 -21.45
N ASP A 352 -6.33 3.57 -21.87
CA ASP A 352 -5.85 2.62 -22.89
C ASP A 352 -5.43 3.36 -24.18
N GLY A 353 -4.20 3.12 -24.64
CA GLY A 353 -3.59 3.84 -25.75
C GLY A 353 -2.85 5.13 -25.36
N ILE A 354 -2.67 5.44 -24.07
CA ILE A 354 -1.84 6.57 -23.60
C ILE A 354 -0.36 6.39 -23.97
N GLU A 355 0.09 5.16 -24.23
CA GLU A 355 1.45 4.88 -24.70
C GLU A 355 1.74 5.37 -26.12
N ASP A 356 0.72 5.75 -26.89
CA ASP A 356 0.89 6.30 -28.23
C ASP A 356 1.35 7.77 -28.16
N ASP A 357 2.46 8.10 -28.82
CA ASP A 357 3.03 9.44 -28.89
C ASP A 357 2.06 10.47 -29.53
N GLU A 358 1.09 10.00 -30.31
CA GLU A 358 0.04 10.83 -30.91
C GLU A 358 -1.17 11.04 -29.98
N ASN A 359 -1.18 10.43 -28.79
CA ASN A 359 -2.27 10.59 -27.83
C ASN A 359 -2.25 12.02 -27.24
N PRO A 360 -3.38 12.77 -27.30
CA PRO A 360 -3.43 14.15 -26.80
C PRO A 360 -3.13 14.29 -25.31
N ILE A 361 -3.44 13.28 -24.49
CA ILE A 361 -3.16 13.29 -23.05
C ILE A 361 -1.65 13.13 -22.83
N ASN A 362 -1.02 12.16 -23.50
CA ASN A 362 0.43 11.95 -23.47
C ASN A 362 1.17 13.25 -23.86
N GLN A 363 0.81 13.86 -24.99
CA GLN A 363 1.41 15.11 -25.45
C GLN A 363 1.20 16.28 -24.50
N SER A 364 0.02 16.35 -23.85
CA SER A 364 -0.29 17.42 -22.91
C SER A 364 0.47 17.29 -21.59
N LEU A 365 0.74 16.07 -21.15
CA LEU A 365 1.47 15.78 -19.90
C LEU A 365 2.98 15.70 -20.11
N GLY A 366 3.44 15.61 -21.37
CA GLY A 366 4.86 15.56 -21.70
C GLY A 366 5.49 14.20 -21.38
N MET A 367 4.68 13.14 -21.36
CA MET A 367 5.13 11.78 -21.07
C MET A 367 6.15 11.31 -22.10
N ALA A 368 7.14 10.54 -21.64
CA ALA A 368 8.19 10.02 -22.51
C ALA A 368 8.28 8.49 -22.43
N ASN A 369 8.50 7.86 -23.58
CA ASN A 369 8.89 6.45 -23.72
C ASN A 369 7.89 5.41 -23.14
N LEU A 370 6.61 5.75 -23.05
CA LEU A 370 5.58 4.84 -22.54
C LEU A 370 5.30 3.65 -23.48
N ALA A 371 5.57 3.79 -24.79
CA ALA A 371 5.44 2.68 -25.74
C ALA A 371 6.44 1.56 -25.41
N PRO A 372 6.03 0.28 -25.38
CA PRO A 372 6.93 -0.83 -25.02
C PRO A 372 8.24 -0.91 -25.81
N LYS A 373 8.25 -0.45 -27.07
CA LYS A 373 9.43 -0.41 -27.92
C LYS A 373 10.51 0.56 -27.40
N ASP A 374 10.11 1.57 -26.62
CA ASP A 374 10.94 2.66 -26.12
C ASP A 374 11.30 2.50 -24.64
N TRP A 375 10.76 1.49 -23.94
CA TRP A 375 10.96 1.29 -22.50
C TRP A 375 12.43 1.17 -22.06
N PHE A 376 13.33 0.78 -22.97
CA PHE A 376 14.76 0.64 -22.69
C PHE A 376 15.59 1.83 -23.19
N THR A 377 14.94 2.84 -23.78
CA THR A 377 15.57 4.11 -24.15
C THR A 377 15.85 4.89 -22.87
N PRO A 378 17.09 5.34 -22.65
CA PRO A 378 17.43 6.08 -21.45
C PRO A 378 16.72 7.44 -21.43
N PHE A 379 16.24 7.86 -20.26
CA PHE A 379 15.69 9.21 -20.06
C PHE A 379 16.75 10.27 -20.34
N TYR A 380 17.97 10.03 -19.87
CA TYR A 380 19.13 10.88 -20.08
C TYR A 380 20.25 10.11 -20.80
N PRO A 381 20.73 10.57 -21.97
CA PRO A 381 21.74 9.85 -22.75
C PRO A 381 23.06 9.56 -22.02
N ASP A 382 23.45 10.41 -21.08
CA ASP A 382 24.67 10.28 -20.28
C ASP A 382 24.53 9.26 -19.13
N GLN A 383 23.31 8.83 -18.82
CA GLN A 383 23.02 7.78 -17.83
C GLN A 383 22.78 6.40 -18.49
N ALA A 384 22.97 6.28 -19.80
CA ALA A 384 22.73 5.02 -20.51
C ALA A 384 23.56 3.86 -19.94
N ARG A 385 22.91 2.71 -19.72
CA ARG A 385 23.58 1.46 -19.33
C ARG A 385 24.54 1.00 -20.44
N ASP A 386 25.67 0.39 -20.05
CA ASP A 386 26.63 -0.19 -21.01
C ASP A 386 25.93 -1.22 -21.91
N PRO A 387 25.86 -1.03 -23.25
CA PRO A 387 25.22 -1.97 -24.16
C PRO A 387 25.92 -3.34 -24.22
N ALA A 388 27.20 -3.44 -23.81
CA ALA A 388 27.97 -4.68 -23.84
C ALA A 388 27.73 -5.60 -22.63
N ARG A 389 26.89 -5.21 -21.67
CA ARG A 389 26.66 -5.92 -20.41
C ARG A 389 26.04 -7.32 -20.54
N GLY A 390 25.44 -7.64 -21.70
CA GLY A 390 24.94 -8.98 -22.05
C GLY A 390 23.65 -9.41 -21.34
N PHE A 391 23.41 -10.72 -21.26
CA PHE A 391 22.28 -11.34 -20.54
C PHE A 391 22.78 -12.48 -19.67
N ARG A 392 21.99 -12.92 -18.67
CA ARG A 392 22.30 -14.14 -17.91
C ARG A 392 22.41 -15.32 -18.88
N HIS A 393 23.39 -16.20 -18.65
CA HIS A 393 23.65 -17.38 -19.45
C HIS A 393 22.78 -18.57 -19.05
#